data_AF-X1NRG1-F1
#
_entry.id   AF-X1NRG1-F1
#
_cell.length_a   1.000
_cell.length_b   1.000
_cell.length_c   1.000
_cell.angle_alpha   90.00
_cell.angle_beta   90.00
_cell.angle_gamma   90.00
#
_symmetry.space_group_name_H-M   'P 1'
#
loop_
_entity.id
_entity.type
_entity.pdbx_description
1 polymer ?
#
loop_
_entity_poly.entity_id
_entity_poly.type
_entity_poly.pdbx_seq_one_letter_code
_entity_poly.pdbx_strand_id
1 'polypeptide(L)' 'MFTEDEFSDTSQRNGELVKASDDLAAFIEAYLALKNGIKNEDLIYAKNKLTRKYKSRTIAGINFGEIYADFD' A
#
# COMPACT_ATOMS: atom_id res chain seq x y z
N MET A 1 9.04 -11.61 -16.02
CA MET A 1 8.78 -10.23 -15.60
C MET A 1 7.31 -9.99 -15.87
N PHE A 2 6.46 -10.07 -14.85
CA PHE A 2 5.04 -9.70 -14.99
C PHE A 2 5.02 -8.17 -15.09
N THR A 3 4.52 -7.62 -16.20
CA THR A 3 4.45 -6.17 -16.38
C THR A 3 3.33 -5.63 -15.49
N GLU A 4 3.53 -4.48 -14.84
CA GLU A 4 2.51 -3.85 -13.98
C GLU A 4 1.24 -3.38 -14.75
N ASP A 5 1.07 -3.79 -16.00
CA ASP A 5 -0.08 -3.44 -16.86
C ASP A 5 -1.41 -3.93 -16.26
N GLU A 6 -1.37 -4.91 -15.37
CA GLU A 6 -2.49 -5.37 -14.57
C GLU A 6 -3.08 -4.29 -13.65
N PHE A 7 -2.36 -3.19 -13.40
CA PHE A 7 -2.83 -2.02 -12.67
C PHE A 7 -2.94 -0.77 -13.54
N SER A 8 -2.86 -0.91 -14.86
CA SER A 8 -3.12 0.20 -15.78
C SER A 8 -4.58 0.63 -15.70
N ASP A 9 -4.79 1.94 -15.69
CA ASP A 9 -6.10 2.54 -15.84
C ASP A 9 -6.65 2.28 -17.25
N THR A 10 -7.92 1.89 -17.31
CA THR A 10 -8.66 1.69 -18.56
C THR A 10 -10.05 2.33 -18.44
N SER A 11 -10.77 2.41 -19.56
CA SER A 11 -12.16 2.89 -19.55
C SER A 11 -13.11 2.04 -18.71
N GLN A 12 -12.73 0.81 -18.35
CA GLN A 12 -13.55 -0.13 -17.57
C GLN A 12 -12.99 -0.41 -16.17
N ARG A 13 -11.73 -0.02 -15.88
CA ARG A 13 -11.04 -0.34 -14.63
C ARG A 13 -10.20 0.83 -14.17
N ASN A 14 -10.39 1.21 -12.91
CA ASN A 14 -9.44 2.08 -12.20
C ASN A 14 -8.32 1.21 -11.63
N GLY A 15 -7.24 1.07 -12.38
CA GLY A 15 -6.08 0.28 -11.99
C GLY A 15 -5.27 0.93 -10.88
N GLU A 16 -5.30 2.27 -10.77
CA GLU A 16 -4.66 3.00 -9.67
C GLU A 16 -5.24 2.60 -8.31
N LEU A 17 -6.57 2.54 -8.18
CA LEU A 17 -7.26 2.14 -6.95
C LEU A 17 -6.98 0.69 -6.61
N VAL A 18 -6.95 -0.19 -7.61
CA VAL A 18 -6.64 -1.61 -7.41
C VAL A 18 -5.20 -1.75 -6.90
N LYS A 19 -4.24 -1.00 -7.47
CA LYS A 19 -2.85 -1.02 -6.98
C LYS A 19 -2.72 -0.47 -5.57
N ALA A 20 -3.43 0.62 -5.27
CA ALA A 20 -3.43 1.20 -3.94
C ALA A 20 -4.00 0.25 -2.88
N SER A 21 -5.00 -0.56 -3.26
CA SER A 21 -5.59 -1.58 -2.39
C SER A 21 -4.64 -2.76 -2.18
N ASP A 22 -3.99 -3.24 -3.23
CA ASP A 22 -2.94 -4.28 -3.18
C ASP A 22 -1.77 -3.86 -2.28
N ASP A 23 -1.26 -2.65 -2.49
CA ASP A 23 -0.19 -2.08 -1.67
C ASP A 23 -0.62 -1.92 -0.20
N LEU A 24 -1.86 -1.49 0.07
CA LEU A 24 -2.39 -1.41 1.43
C LEU A 24 -2.48 -2.78 2.11
N ALA A 25 -2.89 -3.83 1.38
CA ALA A 25 -2.90 -5.19 1.90
C ALA A 25 -1.49 -5.65 2.29
N ALA A 26 -0.51 -5.46 1.40
CA ALA A 26 0.89 -5.79 1.68
C ALA A 26 1.46 -5.01 2.88
N PHE A 27 1.06 -3.74 3.05
CA PHE A 27 1.41 -2.95 4.23
C PHE A 27 0.83 -3.55 5.52
N ILE A 28 -0.45 -3.91 5.54
CA ILE A 28 -1.11 -4.48 6.72
C ILE A 28 -0.44 -5.81 7.13
N GLU A 29 -0.10 -6.65 6.16
CA GLU A 29 0.63 -7.90 6.40
C GLU A 29 2.01 -7.64 7.03
N ALA A 30 2.79 -6.71 6.47
CA ALA A 30 4.09 -6.33 7.03
C ALA A 30 3.96 -5.73 8.43
N TYR A 31 2.97 -4.86 8.66
CA TYR A 31 2.69 -4.27 9.97
C TYR A 31 2.36 -5.34 11.02
N LEU A 32 1.44 -6.26 10.71
CA LEU A 32 1.03 -7.32 11.63
C LEU A 32 2.17 -8.30 11.92
N ALA A 33 2.95 -8.68 10.90
CA ALA A 33 4.13 -9.52 11.08
C ALA A 33 5.11 -8.90 12.09
N LEU A 34 5.47 -7.63 11.90
CA LEU A 34 6.36 -6.90 12.80
C LEU A 34 5.77 -6.76 14.21
N LYS A 35 4.47 -6.42 14.31
CA LYS A 35 3.75 -6.29 15.59
C LYS A 35 3.71 -7.60 16.38
N ASN A 36 3.65 -8.73 15.68
CA ASN A 36 3.67 -10.07 16.28
C ASN A 36 5.09 -10.61 16.55
N GLY A 37 6.12 -9.76 16.46
CA GLY A 37 7.47 -10.08 16.91
C GLY A 37 8.41 -10.60 15.83
N ILE A 38 8.00 -10.63 14.56
CA ILE A 38 8.92 -10.91 13.46
C ILE A 38 9.92 -9.76 13.34
N LYS A 39 11.21 -10.07 13.33
CA LYS A 39 12.30 -9.11 13.12
C LYS A 39 12.89 -9.32 11.73
N ASN A 40 12.44 -8.52 10.77
CA ASN A 40 12.89 -8.58 9.39
C ASN A 40 13.02 -7.15 8.82
N GLU A 41 14.19 -6.81 8.30
CA GLU A 41 14.50 -5.46 7.81
C GLU A 41 13.73 -5.11 6.53
N ASP A 42 13.47 -6.09 5.66
CA ASP A 42 12.69 -5.89 4.44
C ASP A 42 11.23 -5.54 4.75
N LEU A 43 10.64 -6.15 5.77
CA LEU A 43 9.29 -5.80 6.23
C LEU A 43 9.24 -4.38 6.81
N ILE A 44 10.25 -3.97 7.58
CA ILE A 44 10.36 -2.61 8.09
C ILE A 44 10.48 -1.62 6.92
N TYR A 45 11.33 -1.94 5.95
CA TYR A 45 11.51 -1.14 4.75
C TYR A 45 10.22 -1.04 3.94
N ALA A 46 9.54 -2.15 3.68
CA ALA A 46 8.28 -2.20 2.93
C ALA A 46 7.19 -1.36 3.62
N LYS A 47 6.99 -1.55 4.94
CA LYS A 47 6.07 -0.75 5.75
C LYS A 47 6.34 0.74 5.56
N ASN A 48 7.58 1.17 5.79
CA ASN A 48 7.98 2.57 5.71
C ASN A 48 7.90 3.15 4.29
N LYS A 49 8.21 2.36 3.27
CA LYS A 49 8.11 2.75 1.87
C LYS A 49 6.66 3.02 1.48
N LEU A 50 5.73 2.14 1.88
CA LEU A 50 4.31 2.26 1.57
C LEU A 50 3.66 3.43 2.33
N THR A 51 3.97 3.62 3.62
CA THR A 51 3.52 4.80 4.38
C THR A 51 3.93 6.10 3.68
N ARG A 52 5.20 6.20 3.22
CA ARG A 52 5.67 7.40 2.50
C ARG A 52 5.01 7.56 1.14
N LYS A 53 4.81 6.47 0.40
CA LYS A 53 4.18 6.47 -0.93
C LYS A 53 2.76 7.06 -0.87
N TYR A 54 1.98 6.71 0.17
CA TYR A 54 0.58 7.09 0.28
C TYR A 54 0.27 8.30 1.19
N LYS A 55 1.26 8.84 1.91
CA LYS A 55 1.11 9.94 2.91
C LYS A 55 0.25 11.13 2.48
N SER A 56 0.27 11.48 1.19
CA SER A 56 -0.50 12.62 0.65
C SER A 56 -1.26 12.23 -0.62
N ARG A 57 -1.69 10.97 -0.72
CA ARG A 57 -2.42 10.45 -1.88
C ARG A 57 -3.91 10.36 -1.57
N THR A 58 -4.70 10.97 -2.44
CA THR A 58 -6.14 10.73 -2.53
C THR A 58 -6.42 10.03 -3.85
N ILE A 59 -7.06 8.86 -3.81
CA ILE A 59 -7.34 8.02 -4.98
C ILE A 59 -8.83 7.69 -4.96
N ALA A 60 -9.52 7.96 -6.07
CA ALA A 60 -10.98 7.80 -6.17
C ALA A 60 -11.78 8.47 -5.01
N GLY A 61 -11.29 9.60 -4.50
CA GLY A 61 -11.90 10.33 -3.38
C GLY A 61 -11.56 9.78 -1.98
N ILE A 62 -10.77 8.72 -1.88
CA ILE A 62 -10.33 8.11 -0.62
C ILE A 62 -8.97 8.70 -0.23
N ASN A 63 -8.87 9.25 0.98
CA ASN A 63 -7.60 9.75 1.52
C ASN A 63 -6.77 8.60 2.10
N PHE A 64 -5.87 8.04 1.30
CA PHE A 64 -4.98 6.97 1.77
C PHE A 64 -3.97 7.48 2.81
N GLY A 65 -3.64 8.77 2.82
CA GLY A 65 -2.76 9.35 3.83
C GLY A 65 -3.31 9.18 5.25
N GLU A 66 -4.60 9.42 5.43
CA GLU A 66 -5.30 9.20 6.72
C GLU A 66 -5.31 7.72 7.10
N ILE A 67 -5.64 6.82 6.15
CA ILE A 67 -5.67 5.37 6.40
C ILE A 67 -4.32 4.87 6.91
N TYR A 68 -3.21 5.25 6.27
CA TYR A 68 -1.87 4.80 6.70
C TYR A 68 -1.43 5.46 8.02
N ALA A 69 -1.89 6.68 8.33
CA ALA A 69 -1.55 7.38 9.57
C ALA A 69 -2.22 6.74 10.81
N ASP A 70 -3.35 6.05 10.65
CA ASP A 70 -4.05 5.36 11.75
C ASP A 70 -3.29 4.13 12.31
N PHE A 71 -2.22 3.69 11.64
CA PHE A 71 -1.41 2.53 12.07
C PHE A 71 -0.18 2.91 12.92
N ASP A 72 0.06 4.20 13.14
CA ASP A 72 1.13 4.70 14.04
C ASP A 72 0.75 4.58 15.53
#